data_AF-A0A418VNE3-F1
#
_entry.id   AF-A0A418VNE3-F1
#
_cell.length_a   1.000
_cell.length_b   1.000
_cell.length_c   1.000
_cell.angle_alpha   90.00
_cell.angle_beta   90.00
_cell.angle_gamma   90.00
#
_symmetry.space_group_name_H-M   'P 1'
#
loop_
_entity.id
_entity.type
_entity.pdbx_description
1 polymer ?
#
loop_
_entity_poly.entity_id
_entity_poly.type
_entity_poly.pdbx_seq_one_letter_code
_entity_poly.pdbx_strand_id
1 'polypeptide(L)'
;MTSISNQVSGYAQYGAYARTAGAQSSLASILSGTSDDTLPSASNAATNLTLSAQAKAQLASATATKDFTTVISDSRAALDKLYKAANVSAPYDSSGKPTIDLSSLDRRALYAIASNAGGKFSDAEQTLAAVTRIAGFNAALSPATQTAKLTGNYNSVYKAAADYLDGASSEEKATATWQAERAAVGKGITATQADPSKIPSGISNDPVAAYLAQYPSGSAMPTEDFASVAKSARAVLDAQAKAASAAGKELVYDPGRRVGQQADLSVLSNRDLSAISLNKDSLFSLEETTAAKRELDSRNRASILGALKQSQTSGNPADFSLGLLNAYSAMSAEERTATNWTPAFRDHAVQSYKSTTTLLSLLKSS
;
A
#
# COMPACT_ATOMS: atom_id res chain seq x y z
N MET A 1 21.69 40.23 32.11
CA MET A 1 20.21 40.23 32.16
C MET A 1 19.78 41.11 30.99
N THR A 2 19.21 40.60 29.90
CA THR A 2 17.95 39.84 29.81
C THR A 2 17.99 38.92 28.58
N SER A 3 17.67 37.64 28.78
CA SER A 3 17.48 36.65 27.74
C SER A 3 16.05 36.74 27.19
N ILE A 4 15.89 36.81 25.87
CA ILE A 4 14.59 36.68 25.20
C ILE A 4 14.50 35.24 24.67
N SER A 5 13.64 34.46 25.30
CA SER A 5 13.29 33.08 24.96
C SER A 5 12.53 33.04 23.64
N ASN A 6 13.13 32.41 22.63
CA ASN A 6 12.49 32.14 21.35
C ASN A 6 11.59 30.91 21.49
N GLN A 7 10.31 31.11 21.23
CA GLN A 7 9.23 30.12 21.32
C GLN A 7 9.50 28.94 20.38
N VAL A 8 9.58 27.74 20.96
CA VAL A 8 9.69 26.45 20.25
C VAL A 8 8.31 26.10 19.69
N SER A 9 8.10 26.27 18.39
CA SER A 9 6.95 25.69 17.69
C SER A 9 7.21 24.20 17.48
N GLY A 10 6.47 23.38 18.22
CA GLY A 10 6.41 21.93 18.02
C GLY A 10 5.57 21.58 16.81
N TYR A 11 6.23 21.16 15.73
CA TYR A 11 5.62 20.40 14.64
C TYR A 11 6.67 19.41 14.11
N ALA A 12 6.62 18.20 14.65
CA ALA A 12 7.26 17.02 14.10
C ALA A 12 6.20 15.95 13.90
N GLN A 13 6.45 15.07 12.92
CA GLN A 13 5.64 13.94 12.46
C GLN A 13 4.69 14.28 11.31
N TYR A 14 5.11 13.95 10.08
CA TYR A 14 4.53 12.86 9.26
C TYR A 14 5.22 12.89 7.89
N GLY A 15 6.15 11.96 7.69
CA GLY A 15 6.79 11.71 6.42
C GLY A 15 6.57 10.27 5.96
N ALA A 16 6.58 10.12 4.64
CA ALA A 16 6.80 8.91 3.84
C ALA A 16 5.66 7.89 3.62
N TYR A 17 5.61 7.49 2.35
CA TYR A 17 4.78 6.48 1.71
C TYR A 17 5.08 5.12 2.30
N ALA A 18 4.20 4.67 3.16
CA ALA A 18 4.07 3.26 3.48
C ALA A 18 2.57 2.97 3.49
N ARG A 19 2.15 1.97 2.71
CA ARG A 19 0.96 1.19 3.06
C ARG A 19 1.28 0.39 4.33
N THR A 20 1.44 1.13 5.42
CA THR A 20 1.23 0.62 6.75
C THR A 20 -0.27 0.76 6.97
N ALA A 21 -0.90 -0.23 7.59
CA ALA A 21 -2.07 0.04 8.41
C ALA A 21 -1.63 1.00 9.51
N GLY A 22 -1.46 2.28 9.15
CA GLY A 22 -1.21 3.35 10.08
C GLY A 22 -2.51 3.50 10.85
N ALA A 23 -2.42 3.26 12.16
CA ALA A 23 -3.49 3.51 13.09
C ALA A 23 -4.17 4.83 12.69
N GLN A 24 -5.43 4.72 12.26
CA GLN A 24 -6.30 5.89 12.32
C GLN A 24 -6.09 6.45 13.72
N SER A 25 -5.84 7.75 13.83
CA SER A 25 -6.03 8.45 15.09
C SER A 25 -7.43 8.07 15.54
N SER A 26 -7.51 7.08 16.42
CA SER A 26 -8.77 6.53 16.80
C SER A 26 -9.47 7.65 17.53
N LEU A 27 -10.79 7.76 17.35
CA LEU A 27 -11.58 8.72 18.12
C LEU A 27 -11.28 8.62 19.63
N ALA A 28 -10.82 7.44 20.09
CA ALA A 28 -10.29 7.21 21.42
C ALA A 28 -9.06 8.06 21.78
N SER A 29 -8.08 8.25 20.89
CA SER A 29 -6.88 9.07 21.16
C SER A 29 -7.18 10.57 21.27
N ILE A 30 -8.25 11.03 20.62
CA ILE A 30 -8.74 12.41 20.75
C ILE A 30 -9.54 12.56 22.06
N LEU A 31 -10.19 11.48 22.52
CA LEU A 31 -11.03 11.48 23.72
C LEU A 31 -10.28 11.09 25.02
N SER A 32 -9.07 10.54 24.91
CA SER A 32 -8.22 10.14 26.06
C SER A 32 -7.22 11.20 26.48
N GLY A 33 -7.27 12.40 25.91
CA GLY A 33 -6.52 13.57 26.38
C GLY A 33 -7.07 14.03 27.73
N THR A 34 -6.62 13.43 28.82
CA THR A 34 -6.72 14.00 30.16
C THR A 34 -5.64 15.06 30.32
N SER A 35 -5.91 16.26 29.84
CA SER A 35 -5.14 17.46 30.20
C SER A 35 -6.09 18.63 30.36
N ASP A 36 -6.17 19.09 31.59
CA ASP A 36 -6.88 20.26 32.09
C ASP A 36 -6.24 21.55 31.55
N ASP A 37 -6.37 21.81 30.24
CA ASP A 37 -5.91 23.05 29.63
C ASP A 37 -7.09 23.80 29.00
N THR A 38 -7.58 24.77 29.75
CA THR A 38 -8.64 25.70 29.36
C THR A 38 -8.15 26.63 28.24
N LEU A 39 -8.66 26.46 27.02
CA LEU A 39 -8.60 27.50 25.97
C LEU A 39 -9.92 28.30 25.94
N PRO A 40 -9.87 29.63 25.73
CA PRO A 40 -10.98 30.52 26.02
C PRO A 40 -12.11 30.44 25.00
N SER A 41 -13.30 30.15 25.53
CA SER A 41 -14.64 30.56 25.11
C SER A 41 -14.87 31.00 23.66
N ALA A 42 -15.46 30.12 22.85
CA ALA A 42 -16.46 30.51 21.86
C ALA A 42 -17.58 29.45 21.82
N SER A 43 -18.78 29.91 22.13
CA SER A 43 -20.01 29.19 22.39
C SER A 43 -20.48 28.31 21.21
N ASN A 44 -20.55 27.00 21.43
CA ASN A 44 -21.58 26.11 20.86
C ASN A 44 -21.66 24.85 21.73
N ALA A 45 -22.87 24.50 22.15
CA ALA A 45 -23.16 23.43 23.10
C ALA A 45 -22.68 22.06 22.58
N ALA A 46 -21.52 21.60 23.05
CA ALA A 46 -21.06 20.24 22.85
C ALA A 46 -21.74 19.33 23.90
N THR A 47 -22.66 18.48 23.45
CA THR A 47 -23.15 17.35 24.23
C THR A 47 -21.95 16.42 24.46
N ASN A 48 -21.43 16.37 25.69
CA ASN A 48 -20.34 15.45 26.04
C ASN A 48 -20.87 14.00 25.99
N LEU A 49 -20.73 13.34 24.84
CA LEU A 49 -20.96 11.90 24.74
C LEU A 49 -19.85 11.17 25.49
N THR A 50 -20.15 10.72 26.71
CA THR A 50 -19.26 9.86 27.47
C THR A 50 -19.50 8.42 27.05
N LEU A 51 -18.55 7.80 26.33
CA LEU A 51 -18.59 6.38 26.01
C LEU A 51 -18.56 5.54 27.29
N SER A 52 -19.40 4.50 27.37
CA SER A 52 -19.39 3.55 28.49
C SER A 52 -18.07 2.79 28.58
N ALA A 53 -17.73 2.26 29.75
CA ALA A 53 -16.51 1.47 29.96
C ALA A 53 -16.44 0.25 29.03
N GLN A 54 -17.59 -0.33 28.69
CA GLN A 54 -17.74 -1.45 27.78
C GLN A 54 -17.42 -1.05 26.34
N ALA A 55 -17.89 0.11 25.88
CA ALA A 55 -17.57 0.63 24.55
C ALA A 55 -16.07 0.98 24.42
N LYS A 56 -15.46 1.51 25.48
CA LYS A 56 -14.00 1.73 25.53
C LYS A 56 -13.22 0.42 25.49
N ALA A 57 -13.68 -0.62 26.21
CA ALA A 57 -13.06 -1.94 26.20
C ALA A 57 -13.19 -2.63 24.82
N GLN A 58 -14.34 -2.55 24.16
CA GLN A 58 -14.52 -3.08 22.81
C GLN A 58 -13.69 -2.32 21.76
N LEU A 59 -13.51 -1.00 21.91
CA LEU A 59 -12.65 -0.21 21.04
C LEU A 59 -11.15 -0.49 21.27
N ALA A 60 -10.74 -0.73 22.52
CA ALA A 60 -9.40 -1.19 22.87
C ALA A 60 -9.13 -2.61 22.34
N SER A 61 -10.09 -3.52 22.42
CA SER A 61 -10.01 -4.86 21.81
C SER A 61 -10.00 -4.82 20.28
N ALA A 62 -10.65 -3.83 19.67
CA ALA A 62 -10.61 -3.60 18.22
C ALA A 62 -9.27 -2.98 17.74
N THR A 63 -8.49 -2.38 18.65
CA THR A 63 -7.17 -1.79 18.37
C THR A 63 -6.01 -2.63 18.88
N ALA A 64 -6.27 -3.66 19.69
CA ALA A 64 -5.28 -4.63 20.10
C ALA A 64 -4.80 -5.42 18.86
N THR A 65 -3.50 -5.33 18.57
CA THR A 65 -2.89 -6.17 17.55
C THR A 65 -3.12 -7.62 17.97
N LYS A 66 -3.80 -8.41 17.12
CA LYS A 66 -4.06 -9.83 17.39
C LYS A 66 -2.77 -10.52 17.82
N ASP A 67 -2.84 -11.33 18.87
CA ASP A 67 -1.72 -12.16 19.26
C ASP A 67 -1.38 -13.15 18.14
N PHE A 68 -0.13 -13.61 18.09
CA PHE A 68 0.32 -14.44 16.98
C PHE A 68 -0.37 -15.81 16.95
N THR A 69 -0.81 -16.34 18.09
CA THR A 69 -1.57 -17.61 18.15
C THR A 69 -2.91 -17.47 17.43
N THR A 70 -3.61 -16.35 17.65
CA THR A 70 -4.83 -16.02 16.93
C THR A 70 -4.56 -15.85 15.42
N VAL A 71 -3.44 -15.24 15.03
CA VAL A 71 -3.06 -15.14 13.61
C VAL A 71 -2.82 -16.52 13.00
N ILE A 72 -2.17 -17.45 13.71
CA ILE A 72 -1.95 -18.82 13.24
C ILE A 72 -3.29 -19.53 13.02
N SER A 73 -4.22 -19.44 13.97
CA SER A 73 -5.54 -20.06 13.82
C SER A 73 -6.37 -19.43 12.69
N ASP A 74 -6.35 -18.11 12.56
CA ASP A 74 -7.04 -17.39 11.49
C ASP A 74 -6.46 -17.79 10.12
N SER A 75 -5.14 -17.91 10.01
CA SER A 75 -4.43 -18.30 8.78
C SER A 75 -4.79 -19.72 8.35
N ARG A 76 -4.87 -20.66 9.31
CA ARG A 76 -5.33 -22.03 9.03
C ARG A 76 -6.77 -22.05 8.53
N ALA A 77 -7.67 -21.33 9.20
CA ALA A 77 -9.06 -21.22 8.80
C ALA A 77 -9.23 -20.55 7.42
N ALA A 78 -8.37 -19.58 7.08
CA ALA A 78 -8.37 -18.93 5.77
C ALA A 78 -7.95 -19.91 4.66
N LEU A 79 -6.87 -20.68 4.86
CA LEU A 79 -6.46 -21.73 3.92
C LEU A 79 -7.57 -22.78 3.71
N ASP A 80 -8.22 -23.21 4.78
CA ASP A 80 -9.29 -24.21 4.70
C ASP A 80 -10.51 -23.68 3.91
N LYS A 81 -10.78 -22.37 4.01
CA LYS A 81 -11.80 -21.71 3.16
C LYS A 81 -11.37 -21.66 1.70
N LEU A 82 -10.10 -21.37 1.41
CA LEU A 82 -9.57 -21.35 0.04
C LEU A 82 -9.68 -22.74 -0.61
N TYR A 83 -9.31 -23.81 0.12
CA TYR A 83 -9.48 -25.18 -0.36
C TYR A 83 -10.94 -25.54 -0.65
N LYS A 84 -11.85 -25.20 0.26
CA LYS A 84 -13.29 -25.42 0.07
C LYS A 84 -13.84 -24.63 -1.13
N ALA A 85 -13.42 -23.38 -1.29
CA ALA A 85 -13.85 -22.54 -2.40
C ALA A 85 -13.33 -23.06 -3.76
N ALA A 86 -12.09 -23.55 -3.80
CA ALA A 86 -11.49 -24.13 -4.98
C ALA A 86 -11.92 -25.59 -5.25
N ASN A 87 -12.60 -26.23 -4.29
CA ASN A 87 -12.92 -27.66 -4.29
C ASN A 87 -11.67 -28.55 -4.51
N VAL A 88 -10.58 -28.21 -3.82
CA VAL A 88 -9.30 -28.93 -3.87
C VAL A 88 -8.83 -29.29 -2.46
N SER A 89 -7.98 -30.30 -2.34
CA SER A 89 -7.49 -30.82 -1.05
C SER A 89 -5.99 -30.61 -0.80
N ALA A 90 -5.27 -30.11 -1.79
CA ALA A 90 -3.83 -29.89 -1.75
C ALA A 90 -3.48 -28.56 -2.40
N PRO A 91 -2.40 -27.86 -1.97
CA PRO A 91 -2.03 -26.54 -2.48
C PRO A 91 -1.44 -26.57 -3.89
N TYR A 92 -1.04 -27.75 -4.37
CA TYR A 92 -0.54 -27.98 -5.72
C TYR A 92 -1.29 -29.14 -6.38
N ASP A 93 -1.46 -29.04 -7.69
CA ASP A 93 -1.97 -30.12 -8.52
C ASP A 93 -0.85 -31.13 -8.85
N SER A 94 -1.21 -32.20 -9.57
CA SER A 94 -0.28 -33.23 -10.02
C SER A 94 0.80 -32.72 -10.99
N SER A 95 0.60 -31.54 -11.58
CA SER A 95 1.56 -30.87 -12.46
C SER A 95 2.43 -29.85 -11.72
N GLY A 96 2.29 -29.74 -10.40
CA GLY A 96 3.02 -28.79 -9.57
C GLY A 96 2.53 -27.34 -9.67
N LYS A 97 1.33 -27.10 -10.20
CA LYS A 97 0.73 -25.76 -10.25
C LYS A 97 -0.07 -25.46 -8.98
N PRO A 98 0.01 -24.23 -8.44
CA PRO A 98 -0.84 -23.82 -7.33
C PRO A 98 -2.32 -24.00 -7.65
N THR A 99 -3.07 -24.58 -6.71
CA THR A 99 -4.53 -24.79 -6.81
C THR A 99 -5.34 -23.75 -6.05
N ILE A 100 -4.68 -23.03 -5.13
CA ILE A 100 -5.23 -21.95 -4.34
C ILE A 100 -4.34 -20.71 -4.48
N ASP A 101 -4.94 -19.53 -4.36
CA ASP A 101 -4.22 -18.26 -4.37
C ASP A 101 -4.13 -17.66 -2.96
N LEU A 102 -2.90 -17.40 -2.51
CA LEU A 102 -2.61 -16.80 -1.21
C LEU A 102 -2.40 -15.28 -1.28
N SER A 103 -2.50 -14.67 -2.47
CA SER A 103 -2.24 -13.24 -2.68
C SER A 103 -3.13 -12.31 -1.85
N SER A 104 -4.31 -12.79 -1.45
CA SER A 104 -5.26 -12.07 -0.60
C SER A 104 -4.92 -12.11 0.89
N LEU A 105 -4.02 -12.99 1.32
CA LEU A 105 -3.59 -13.09 2.71
C LEU A 105 -2.61 -11.96 3.04
N ASP A 106 -2.74 -11.40 4.25
CA ASP A 106 -1.80 -10.39 4.72
C ASP A 106 -0.40 -11.00 4.98
N ARG A 107 0.61 -10.13 4.99
CA ARG A 107 2.00 -10.55 5.16
C ARG A 107 2.24 -11.36 6.44
N ARG A 108 1.58 -11.00 7.54
CA ARG A 108 1.78 -11.67 8.84
C ARG A 108 1.16 -13.07 8.82
N ALA A 109 0.02 -13.24 8.17
CA ALA A 109 -0.56 -14.56 7.89
C ALA A 109 0.36 -15.41 6.99
N LEU A 110 0.85 -14.83 5.88
CA LEU A 110 1.80 -15.52 5.00
C LEU A 110 3.09 -15.92 5.73
N TYR A 111 3.60 -15.07 6.64
CA TYR A 111 4.75 -15.40 7.46
C TYR A 111 4.44 -16.55 8.44
N ALA A 112 3.27 -16.56 9.09
CA ALA A 112 2.86 -17.65 9.97
C ALA A 112 2.80 -19.00 9.22
N ILE A 113 2.27 -19.01 8.00
CA ILE A 113 2.21 -20.20 7.15
C ILE A 113 3.62 -20.63 6.74
N ALA A 114 4.42 -19.71 6.18
CA ALA A 114 5.75 -20.02 5.66
C ALA A 114 6.76 -20.46 6.73
N SER A 115 6.61 -19.98 7.96
CA SER A 115 7.46 -20.36 9.10
C SER A 115 6.98 -21.62 9.84
N ASN A 116 5.90 -22.26 9.36
CA ASN A 116 5.19 -23.32 10.06
C ASN A 116 4.87 -22.99 11.53
N ALA A 117 4.46 -21.75 11.79
CA ALA A 117 4.21 -21.28 13.14
C ALA A 117 3.12 -22.16 13.80
N GLY A 118 3.42 -22.70 14.98
CA GLY A 118 2.52 -23.61 15.71
C GLY A 118 2.38 -25.02 15.11
N GLY A 119 3.19 -25.38 14.09
CA GLY A 119 3.18 -26.73 13.51
C GLY A 119 1.87 -27.11 12.81
N LYS A 120 1.16 -26.12 12.25
CA LYS A 120 -0.19 -26.28 11.66
C LYS A 120 -0.21 -26.32 10.13
N PHE A 121 0.95 -26.18 9.47
CA PHE A 121 1.03 -26.01 8.03
C PHE A 121 1.91 -27.09 7.41
N SER A 122 1.43 -27.68 6.32
CA SER A 122 2.20 -28.65 5.55
C SER A 122 3.37 -27.99 4.81
N ASP A 123 4.38 -28.76 4.44
CA ASP A 123 5.56 -28.25 3.72
C ASP A 123 5.19 -27.62 2.37
N ALA A 124 4.15 -28.15 1.71
CA ALA A 124 3.64 -27.61 0.47
C ALA A 124 2.96 -26.24 0.68
N GLU A 125 2.21 -26.06 1.77
CA GLU A 125 1.63 -24.76 2.13
C GLU A 125 2.71 -23.75 2.52
N GLN A 126 3.73 -24.19 3.27
CA GLN A 126 4.88 -23.36 3.61
C GLN A 126 5.59 -22.86 2.34
N THR A 127 5.81 -23.75 1.38
CA THR A 127 6.45 -23.43 0.09
C THR A 127 5.62 -22.45 -0.70
N LEU A 128 4.30 -22.67 -0.82
CA LEU A 128 3.41 -21.76 -1.53
C LEU A 128 3.42 -20.36 -0.89
N ALA A 129 3.32 -20.29 0.44
CA ALA A 129 3.38 -19.02 1.17
C ALA A 129 4.74 -18.32 1.01
N ALA A 130 5.86 -19.06 1.03
CA ALA A 130 7.18 -18.49 0.79
C ALA A 130 7.30 -17.88 -0.62
N VAL A 131 6.82 -18.59 -1.65
CA VAL A 131 6.77 -18.10 -3.03
C VAL A 131 5.88 -16.86 -3.14
N THR A 132 4.70 -16.86 -2.52
CA THR A 132 3.79 -15.69 -2.50
C THR A 132 4.44 -14.48 -1.82
N ARG A 133 5.21 -14.68 -0.74
CA ARG A 133 5.95 -13.58 -0.08
C ARG A 133 7.03 -12.99 -0.99
N ILE A 134 7.79 -13.84 -1.69
CA ILE A 134 8.79 -13.38 -2.69
C ILE A 134 8.09 -12.60 -3.80
N ALA A 135 6.96 -13.10 -4.31
CA ALA A 135 6.17 -12.39 -5.31
C ALA A 135 5.70 -11.01 -4.79
N GLY A 136 5.28 -10.92 -3.53
CA GLY A 136 4.91 -9.66 -2.87
C GLY A 136 6.07 -8.67 -2.73
N PHE A 137 7.28 -9.15 -2.39
CA PHE A 137 8.48 -8.32 -2.37
C PHE A 137 8.80 -7.80 -3.77
N ASN A 138 8.83 -8.69 -4.76
CA ASN A 138 9.11 -8.35 -6.15
C ASN A 138 8.10 -7.34 -6.72
N ALA A 139 6.82 -7.51 -6.38
CA ALA A 139 5.74 -6.60 -6.72
C ALA A 139 5.96 -5.19 -6.14
N ALA A 140 6.43 -5.10 -4.89
CA ALA A 140 6.72 -3.82 -4.23
C ALA A 140 7.91 -3.08 -4.87
N LEU A 141 8.93 -3.82 -5.33
CA LEU A 141 10.14 -3.24 -5.94
C LEU A 141 9.98 -2.89 -7.43
N SER A 142 9.08 -3.57 -8.14
CA SER A 142 8.95 -3.42 -9.60
C SER A 142 8.71 -1.98 -10.07
N PRO A 143 7.81 -1.19 -9.46
CA PRO A 143 7.59 0.21 -9.87
C PRO A 143 8.84 1.08 -9.73
N ALA A 144 9.52 0.97 -8.58
CA ALA A 144 10.73 1.72 -8.31
C ALA A 144 11.86 1.32 -9.27
N THR A 145 11.93 0.04 -9.66
CA THR A 145 12.92 -0.49 -10.60
C THR A 145 12.70 0.01 -12.02
N GLN A 146 11.44 0.02 -12.47
CA GLN A 146 11.09 0.62 -13.76
C GLN A 146 11.46 2.12 -13.79
N THR A 147 11.19 2.84 -12.70
CA THR A 147 11.57 4.26 -12.56
C THR A 147 13.08 4.44 -12.53
N ALA A 148 13.81 3.59 -11.80
CA ALA A 148 15.27 3.62 -11.72
C ALA A 148 15.91 3.42 -13.10
N LYS A 149 15.35 2.55 -13.95
CA LYS A 149 15.81 2.36 -15.33
C LYS A 149 15.68 3.63 -16.20
N LEU A 150 14.64 4.43 -15.98
CA LEU A 150 14.40 5.66 -16.74
C LEU A 150 15.25 6.83 -16.24
N THR A 151 15.45 6.89 -14.93
CA THR A 151 16.08 8.01 -14.23
C THR A 151 17.57 7.80 -13.95
N GLY A 152 18.02 6.54 -13.94
CA GLY A 152 19.33 6.15 -13.43
C GLY A 152 19.45 6.30 -11.91
N ASN A 153 18.35 6.24 -11.14
CA ASN A 153 18.39 6.38 -9.69
C ASN A 153 17.91 5.11 -8.98
N TYR A 154 18.85 4.29 -8.51
CA TYR A 154 18.56 3.04 -7.80
C TYR A 154 18.24 3.22 -6.32
N ASN A 155 18.43 4.41 -5.75
CA ASN A 155 18.09 4.70 -4.35
C ASN A 155 16.60 4.51 -4.08
N SER A 156 15.73 4.77 -5.07
CA SER A 156 14.29 4.52 -4.96
C SER A 156 13.97 3.03 -4.77
N VAL A 157 14.73 2.13 -5.40
CA VAL A 157 14.54 0.67 -5.27
C VAL A 157 14.89 0.20 -3.86
N TYR A 158 16.02 0.69 -3.32
CA TYR A 158 16.42 0.37 -1.95
C TYR A 158 15.47 0.97 -0.90
N LYS A 159 14.93 2.17 -1.14
CA LYS A 159 13.86 2.73 -0.29
C LYS A 159 12.60 1.88 -0.32
N ALA A 160 12.12 1.49 -1.50
CA ALA A 160 10.96 0.62 -1.63
C ALA A 160 11.16 -0.73 -0.91
N ALA A 161 12.37 -1.28 -0.96
CA ALA A 161 12.71 -2.49 -0.20
C ALA A 161 12.73 -2.27 1.31
N ALA A 162 13.26 -1.13 1.78
CA ALA A 162 13.22 -0.77 3.20
C ALA A 162 11.78 -0.62 3.68
N ASP A 163 10.95 0.14 2.95
CA ASP A 163 9.54 0.35 3.27
C ASP A 163 8.77 -0.99 3.31
N TYR A 164 9.04 -1.88 2.34
CA TYR A 164 8.48 -3.23 2.38
C TYR A 164 8.95 -3.96 3.64
N LEU A 165 10.25 -4.09 3.89
CA LEU A 165 10.77 -4.81 5.06
C LEU A 165 10.29 -4.23 6.40
N ASP A 166 10.14 -2.91 6.50
CA ASP A 166 9.65 -2.23 7.71
C ASP A 166 8.16 -2.49 7.97
N GLY A 167 7.40 -2.88 6.95
CA GLY A 167 6.04 -3.40 7.08
C GLY A 167 5.93 -4.84 7.64
N ALA A 168 7.05 -5.50 7.96
CA ALA A 168 7.05 -6.83 8.57
C ALA A 168 6.44 -6.83 9.99
N SER A 169 5.90 -7.99 10.40
CA SER A 169 5.37 -8.16 11.75
C SER A 169 6.48 -8.25 12.80
N SER A 170 6.13 -8.11 14.08
CA SER A 170 7.05 -8.26 15.21
C SER A 170 7.75 -9.63 15.21
N GLU A 171 7.03 -10.68 14.84
CA GLU A 171 7.58 -12.04 14.79
C GLU A 171 8.61 -12.17 13.68
N GLU A 172 8.33 -11.64 12.50
CA GLU A 172 9.26 -11.64 11.37
C GLU A 172 10.51 -10.80 11.68
N LYS A 173 10.34 -9.61 12.29
CA LYS A 173 11.43 -8.70 12.69
C LYS A 173 12.36 -9.29 13.75
N ALA A 174 11.89 -10.24 14.54
CA ALA A 174 12.70 -10.93 15.54
C ALA A 174 13.69 -11.93 14.92
N THR A 175 13.55 -12.26 13.63
CA THR A 175 14.42 -13.24 12.96
C THR A 175 15.77 -12.64 12.54
N ALA A 176 16.83 -13.45 12.63
CA ALA A 176 18.16 -13.06 12.15
C ALA A 176 18.18 -12.76 10.64
N THR A 177 17.37 -13.49 9.85
CA THR A 177 17.23 -13.27 8.40
C THR A 177 16.71 -11.87 8.10
N TRP A 178 15.60 -11.46 8.72
CA TRP A 178 15.05 -10.11 8.52
C TRP A 178 16.04 -9.02 8.94
N GLN A 179 16.72 -9.20 10.08
CA GLN A 179 17.72 -8.24 10.56
C GLN A 179 18.89 -8.09 9.59
N ALA A 180 19.38 -9.21 9.03
CA ALA A 180 20.46 -9.20 8.05
C ALA A 180 20.04 -8.51 6.74
N GLU A 181 18.86 -8.84 6.21
CA GLU A 181 18.31 -8.22 4.99
C GLU A 181 18.09 -6.72 5.20
N ARG A 182 17.51 -6.31 6.32
CA ARG A 182 17.24 -4.90 6.62
C ARG A 182 18.52 -4.09 6.77
N ALA A 183 19.55 -4.66 7.37
CA ALA A 183 20.88 -4.06 7.48
C ALA A 183 21.57 -3.94 6.11
N ALA A 184 21.45 -4.96 5.25
CA ALA A 184 21.96 -4.94 3.88
C ALA A 184 21.29 -3.83 3.06
N VAL A 185 19.96 -3.73 3.12
CA VAL A 185 19.20 -2.65 2.48
C VAL A 185 19.64 -1.28 2.99
N GLY A 186 19.89 -1.13 4.30
CA GLY A 186 20.43 0.11 4.87
C GLY A 186 21.78 0.51 4.26
N LYS A 187 22.70 -0.44 4.10
CA LYS A 187 23.99 -0.21 3.41
C LYS A 187 23.78 0.19 1.95
N GLY A 188 22.83 -0.45 1.26
CA GLY A 188 22.49 -0.12 -0.12
C GLY A 188 21.89 1.29 -0.28
N ILE A 189 21.07 1.74 0.67
CA ILE A 189 20.59 3.14 0.73
C ILE A 189 21.78 4.09 0.85
N THR A 190 22.72 3.85 1.78
CA THR A 190 23.90 4.72 1.94
C THR A 190 24.75 4.74 0.67
N ALA A 191 25.00 3.59 0.04
CA ALA A 191 25.78 3.49 -1.18
C ALA A 191 25.11 4.24 -2.35
N THR A 192 23.78 4.09 -2.53
CA THR A 192 23.03 4.77 -3.59
C THR A 192 22.73 6.24 -3.30
N GLN A 193 22.91 6.71 -2.07
CA GLN A 193 22.95 8.15 -1.78
C GLN A 193 24.26 8.78 -2.28
N ALA A 194 25.38 8.06 -2.18
CA ALA A 194 26.68 8.52 -2.68
C ALA A 194 26.76 8.45 -4.21
N ASP A 195 26.27 7.36 -4.81
CA ASP A 195 26.18 7.20 -6.27
C ASP A 195 24.83 6.59 -6.67
N PRO A 196 23.83 7.43 -6.98
CA PRO A 196 22.49 6.96 -7.35
C PRO A 196 22.44 6.10 -8.63
N SER A 197 23.46 6.24 -9.49
CA SER A 197 23.52 5.60 -10.81
C SER A 197 24.06 4.18 -10.78
N LYS A 198 24.67 3.79 -9.67
CA LYS A 198 25.34 2.51 -9.52
C LYS A 198 24.57 1.60 -8.59
N ILE A 199 24.30 0.38 -9.05
CA ILE A 199 23.80 -0.69 -8.19
C ILE A 199 24.95 -1.10 -7.25
N PRO A 200 24.77 -1.02 -5.92
CA PRO A 200 25.76 -1.50 -4.95
C PRO A 200 26.11 -2.97 -5.18
N SER A 201 27.36 -3.34 -4.91
CA SER A 201 27.84 -4.72 -4.98
C SER A 201 28.66 -5.06 -3.74
N GLY A 202 28.82 -6.35 -3.44
CA GLY A 202 29.56 -6.81 -2.27
C GLY A 202 28.83 -6.68 -0.93
N ILE A 203 27.54 -6.33 -0.94
CA ILE A 203 26.70 -6.34 0.27
C ILE A 203 26.17 -7.76 0.47
N SER A 204 26.57 -8.40 1.57
CA SER A 204 26.05 -9.73 1.94
C SER A 204 24.56 -9.67 2.27
N ASN A 205 23.80 -10.68 1.84
CA ASN A 205 22.35 -10.81 2.06
C ASN A 205 21.54 -9.61 1.53
N ASP A 206 21.96 -9.04 0.41
CA ASP A 206 21.24 -7.93 -0.23
C ASP A 206 20.06 -8.44 -1.07
N PRO A 207 18.81 -8.30 -0.59
CA PRO A 207 17.64 -8.78 -1.33
C PRO A 207 17.35 -7.92 -2.58
N VAL A 208 17.83 -6.67 -2.62
CA VAL A 208 17.63 -5.76 -3.75
C VAL A 208 18.58 -6.13 -4.89
N ALA A 209 19.85 -6.39 -4.58
CA ALA A 209 20.80 -6.85 -5.57
C ALA A 209 20.37 -8.20 -6.19
N ALA A 210 19.90 -9.14 -5.35
CA ALA A 210 19.36 -10.42 -5.82
C ALA A 210 18.14 -10.22 -6.75
N TYR A 211 17.21 -9.34 -6.35
CA TYR A 211 16.05 -8.98 -7.16
C TYR A 211 16.45 -8.36 -8.51
N LEU A 212 17.34 -7.37 -8.51
CA LEU A 212 17.75 -6.64 -9.72
C LEU A 212 18.55 -7.53 -10.69
N ALA A 213 19.29 -8.52 -10.19
CA ALA A 213 19.97 -9.51 -11.01
C ALA A 213 18.97 -10.38 -11.81
N GLN A 214 17.83 -10.73 -11.19
CA GLN A 214 16.79 -11.53 -11.83
C GLN A 214 15.81 -10.69 -12.67
N TYR A 215 15.53 -9.46 -12.24
CA TYR A 215 14.53 -8.56 -12.82
C TYR A 215 15.11 -7.16 -13.09
N PRO A 216 16.08 -7.02 -14.02
CA PRO A 216 16.79 -5.77 -14.26
C PRO A 216 15.89 -4.63 -14.79
N SER A 217 14.67 -4.94 -15.23
CA SER A 217 13.68 -3.96 -15.70
C SER A 217 12.42 -3.92 -14.84
N GLY A 218 12.46 -4.53 -13.66
CA GLY A 218 11.29 -4.82 -12.85
C GLY A 218 10.67 -6.16 -13.23
N SER A 219 10.06 -6.83 -12.25
CA SER A 219 9.38 -8.10 -12.44
C SER A 219 8.04 -7.89 -13.15
N ALA A 220 7.76 -8.73 -14.16
CA ALA A 220 6.43 -8.82 -14.74
C ALA A 220 5.48 -9.32 -13.65
N MET A 221 4.48 -8.50 -13.31
CA MET A 221 3.41 -8.95 -12.42
C MET A 221 2.41 -9.75 -13.25
N PRO A 222 2.00 -10.96 -12.82
CA PRO A 222 0.86 -11.63 -13.40
C PRO A 222 -0.35 -10.72 -13.21
N THR A 223 -0.79 -10.09 -14.29
CA THR A 223 -2.02 -9.31 -14.29
C THR A 223 -3.14 -10.22 -14.74
N GLU A 224 -4.13 -10.44 -13.88
CA GLU A 224 -5.39 -11.08 -14.30
C GLU A 224 -5.92 -10.39 -15.55
N ASP A 225 -6.57 -11.16 -16.43
CA ASP A 225 -7.22 -10.59 -17.61
C ASP A 225 -8.25 -9.52 -17.18
N PHE A 226 -8.31 -8.42 -17.94
CA PHE A 226 -9.09 -7.26 -17.55
C PHE A 226 -10.61 -7.54 -17.52
N ALA A 227 -11.10 -8.49 -18.33
CA ALA A 227 -12.50 -8.90 -18.26
C ALA A 227 -12.80 -9.70 -16.98
N SER A 228 -11.81 -10.42 -16.45
CA SER A 228 -11.93 -11.10 -15.14
C SER A 228 -11.98 -10.08 -14.01
N VAL A 229 -11.13 -9.05 -14.06
CA VAL A 229 -11.18 -7.90 -13.12
C VAL A 229 -12.55 -7.22 -13.14
N ALA A 230 -13.11 -6.96 -14.34
CA ALA A 230 -14.44 -6.38 -14.48
C ALA A 230 -15.53 -7.25 -13.83
N LYS A 231 -15.48 -8.58 -14.00
CA LYS A 231 -16.43 -9.50 -13.37
C LYS A 231 -16.31 -9.53 -11.84
N SER A 232 -15.08 -9.52 -11.32
CA SER A 232 -14.82 -9.44 -9.88
C SER A 232 -15.37 -8.14 -9.29
N ALA A 233 -15.11 -7.00 -9.94
CA ALA A 233 -15.63 -5.70 -9.54
C ALA A 233 -17.18 -5.65 -9.56
N ARG A 234 -17.80 -6.24 -10.59
CA ARG A 234 -19.27 -6.40 -10.67
C ARG A 234 -19.81 -7.21 -9.50
N ALA A 235 -19.18 -8.34 -9.18
CA ALA A 235 -19.60 -9.18 -8.05
C ALA A 235 -19.54 -8.44 -6.71
N VAL A 236 -18.53 -7.58 -6.50
CA VAL A 236 -18.43 -6.72 -5.31
C VAL A 236 -19.58 -5.73 -5.24
N LEU A 237 -19.88 -5.03 -6.34
CA LEU A 237 -21.00 -4.08 -6.38
C LEU A 237 -22.36 -4.78 -6.20
N ASP A 238 -22.53 -5.98 -6.79
CA ASP A 238 -23.75 -6.77 -6.64
C ASP A 238 -23.96 -7.26 -5.20
N ALA A 239 -22.88 -7.62 -4.51
CA ALA A 239 -22.93 -7.98 -3.10
C ALA A 239 -23.37 -6.77 -2.25
N GLN A 240 -22.86 -5.57 -2.54
CA GLN A 240 -23.29 -4.35 -1.88
C GLN A 240 -24.76 -4.02 -2.19
N ALA A 241 -25.21 -4.22 -3.43
CA ALA A 241 -26.60 -3.99 -3.83
C ALA A 241 -27.57 -4.95 -3.12
N LYS A 242 -27.19 -6.23 -3.01
CA LYS A 242 -27.95 -7.22 -2.24
C LYS A 242 -28.02 -6.86 -0.77
N ALA A 243 -26.91 -6.42 -0.17
CA ALA A 243 -26.87 -5.98 1.22
C ALA A 243 -27.74 -4.73 1.47
N ALA A 244 -27.69 -3.75 0.57
CA ALA A 244 -28.54 -2.57 0.63
C ALA A 244 -30.03 -2.94 0.52
N SER A 245 -30.37 -3.80 -0.44
CA SER A 245 -31.75 -4.27 -0.65
C SER A 245 -32.29 -5.04 0.56
N ALA A 246 -31.47 -5.91 1.17
CA ALA A 246 -31.81 -6.61 2.41
C ALA A 246 -32.05 -5.65 3.58
N ALA A 247 -31.39 -4.48 3.58
CA ALA A 247 -31.63 -3.40 4.53
C ALA A 247 -32.78 -2.45 4.13
N GLY A 248 -33.55 -2.78 3.08
CA GLY A 248 -34.65 -1.95 2.57
C GLY A 248 -34.19 -0.66 1.90
N LYS A 249 -32.93 -0.60 1.44
CA LYS A 249 -32.31 0.56 0.81
C LYS A 249 -31.91 0.27 -0.62
N GLU A 250 -31.91 1.31 -1.45
CA GLU A 250 -31.30 1.28 -2.77
C GLU A 250 -29.80 1.60 -2.64
N LEU A 251 -28.95 0.89 -3.39
CA LEU A 251 -27.53 1.24 -3.51
C LEU A 251 -27.39 2.43 -4.44
N VAL A 252 -26.70 3.48 -3.99
CA VAL A 252 -26.62 4.76 -4.70
C VAL A 252 -25.17 5.17 -4.89
N TYR A 253 -24.88 5.80 -6.02
CA TYR A 253 -23.53 6.18 -6.43
C TYR A 253 -23.31 7.69 -6.46
N ASP A 254 -24.40 8.47 -6.33
CA ASP A 254 -24.35 9.92 -6.22
C ASP A 254 -24.23 10.36 -4.74
N PRO A 255 -23.13 11.02 -4.33
CA PRO A 255 -22.94 11.53 -2.99
C PRO A 255 -23.92 12.66 -2.62
N GLY A 256 -24.56 13.30 -3.61
CA GLY A 256 -25.63 14.27 -3.38
C GLY A 256 -26.94 13.64 -2.90
N ARG A 257 -27.11 12.32 -3.09
CA ARG A 257 -28.35 11.62 -2.75
C ARG A 257 -28.45 11.36 -1.25
N ARG A 258 -29.51 11.90 -0.64
CA ARG A 258 -29.78 11.81 0.81
C ARG A 258 -30.53 10.54 1.22
N VAL A 259 -31.02 9.76 0.25
CA VAL A 259 -31.82 8.54 0.46
C VAL A 259 -31.15 7.38 -0.27
N GLY A 260 -30.97 6.26 0.45
CA GLY A 260 -30.26 5.08 -0.04
C GLY A 260 -28.99 4.78 0.77
N GLN A 261 -28.26 3.74 0.36
CA GLN A 261 -26.96 3.38 0.89
C GLN A 261 -25.90 3.75 -0.15
N GLN A 262 -24.93 4.59 0.22
CA GLN A 262 -23.82 4.93 -0.66
C GLN A 262 -22.98 3.69 -0.95
N ALA A 263 -22.62 3.50 -2.23
CA ALA A 263 -21.70 2.45 -2.63
C ALA A 263 -20.32 2.71 -2.03
N ASP A 264 -19.77 1.70 -1.39
CA ASP A 264 -18.41 1.72 -0.89
C ASP A 264 -17.45 1.33 -2.02
N LEU A 265 -16.88 2.33 -2.67
CA LEU A 265 -15.85 2.15 -3.70
C LEU A 265 -14.45 2.03 -3.09
N SER A 266 -14.29 2.25 -1.78
CA SER A 266 -12.99 2.19 -1.11
C SER A 266 -12.41 0.78 -1.08
N VAL A 267 -13.28 -0.23 -1.07
CA VAL A 267 -12.92 -1.65 -1.11
C VAL A 267 -12.41 -2.13 -2.48
N LEU A 268 -12.65 -1.36 -3.53
CA LEU A 268 -12.23 -1.67 -4.89
C LEU A 268 -10.81 -1.17 -5.13
N SER A 269 -9.99 -1.97 -5.80
CA SER A 269 -8.65 -1.56 -6.23
C SER A 269 -8.71 -0.49 -7.33
N ASN A 270 -7.61 0.22 -7.56
CA ASN A 270 -7.54 1.18 -8.68
C ASN A 270 -7.78 0.50 -10.04
N ARG A 271 -7.41 -0.77 -10.16
CA ARG A 271 -7.61 -1.57 -11.37
C ARG A 271 -9.08 -1.95 -11.55
N ASP A 272 -9.77 -2.30 -10.47
CA ASP A 272 -11.22 -2.50 -10.47
C ASP A 272 -11.96 -1.22 -10.87
N LEU A 273 -11.59 -0.09 -10.27
CA LEU A 273 -12.16 1.22 -10.61
C LEU A 273 -11.89 1.59 -12.07
N SER A 274 -10.74 1.19 -12.61
CA SER A 274 -10.42 1.38 -14.02
C SER A 274 -11.24 0.47 -14.92
N ALA A 275 -11.51 -0.77 -14.51
CA ALA A 275 -12.41 -1.69 -15.22
C ALA A 275 -13.83 -1.14 -15.28
N ILE A 276 -14.33 -0.63 -14.14
CA ILE A 276 -15.65 0.03 -14.07
C ILE A 276 -15.67 1.29 -14.92
N SER A 277 -14.66 2.17 -14.77
CA SER A 277 -14.62 3.45 -15.49
C SER A 277 -14.49 3.30 -17.00
N LEU A 278 -13.72 2.31 -17.48
CA LEU A 278 -13.54 2.07 -18.91
C LEU A 278 -14.69 1.27 -19.52
N ASN A 279 -15.36 0.44 -18.72
CA ASN A 279 -16.56 -0.32 -19.06
C ASN A 279 -16.52 -1.00 -20.44
N LYS A 280 -15.38 -1.60 -20.80
CA LYS A 280 -15.17 -2.22 -22.13
C LYS A 280 -16.19 -3.32 -22.42
N ASP A 281 -16.63 -4.03 -21.38
CA ASP A 281 -17.55 -5.16 -21.46
C ASP A 281 -19.03 -4.77 -21.26
N SER A 282 -19.34 -3.47 -21.10
CA SER A 282 -20.70 -2.96 -20.86
C SER A 282 -21.41 -3.59 -19.64
N LEU A 283 -20.64 -3.98 -18.62
CA LEU A 283 -21.13 -4.59 -17.38
C LEU A 283 -21.62 -3.58 -16.32
N PHE A 284 -21.31 -2.30 -16.54
CA PHE A 284 -21.57 -1.23 -15.56
C PHE A 284 -22.50 -0.16 -16.12
N SER A 285 -23.33 0.39 -15.24
CA SER A 285 -24.21 1.51 -15.55
C SER A 285 -23.43 2.82 -15.65
N LEU A 286 -24.04 3.85 -16.24
CA LEU A 286 -23.43 5.19 -16.33
C LEU A 286 -23.12 5.80 -14.95
N GLU A 287 -23.96 5.53 -13.95
CA GLU A 287 -23.75 6.01 -12.58
C GLU A 287 -22.53 5.33 -11.94
N GLU A 288 -22.39 4.02 -12.16
CA GLU A 288 -21.26 3.22 -11.69
C GLU A 288 -19.95 3.67 -12.33
N THR A 289 -19.93 3.87 -13.66
CA THR A 289 -18.74 4.35 -14.37
C THR A 289 -18.33 5.75 -13.91
N THR A 290 -19.29 6.65 -13.72
CA THR A 290 -19.04 8.02 -13.26
C THR A 290 -18.50 8.04 -11.83
N ALA A 291 -19.09 7.26 -10.92
CA ALA A 291 -18.64 7.18 -9.54
C ALA A 291 -17.26 6.54 -9.41
N ALA A 292 -16.99 5.46 -10.15
CA ALA A 292 -15.68 4.83 -10.20
C ALA A 292 -14.61 5.77 -10.75
N LYS A 293 -14.93 6.51 -11.83
CA LYS A 293 -14.01 7.53 -12.37
C LYS A 293 -13.70 8.62 -11.35
N ARG A 294 -14.72 9.15 -10.66
CA ARG A 294 -14.53 10.17 -9.63
C ARG A 294 -13.65 9.69 -8.48
N GLU A 295 -13.87 8.46 -8.01
CA GLU A 295 -13.04 7.84 -6.97
C GLU A 295 -11.59 7.66 -7.45
N LEU A 296 -11.40 7.11 -8.65
CA LEU A 296 -10.08 6.93 -9.26
C LEU A 296 -9.35 8.26 -9.42
N ASP A 297 -10.02 9.30 -9.91
CA ASP A 297 -9.46 10.64 -10.07
C ASP A 297 -9.12 11.27 -8.70
N SER A 298 -9.92 10.98 -7.66
CA SER A 298 -9.64 11.40 -6.28
C SER A 298 -8.35 10.77 -5.75
N ARG A 299 -8.20 9.46 -5.91
CA ARG A 299 -6.98 8.73 -5.52
C ARG A 299 -5.76 9.19 -6.32
N ASN A 300 -5.95 9.47 -7.60
CA ASN A 300 -4.88 10.00 -8.45
C ASN A 300 -4.41 11.38 -7.97
N ARG A 301 -5.34 12.31 -7.67
CA ARG A 301 -4.98 13.61 -7.09
C ARG A 301 -4.27 13.47 -5.75
N ALA A 302 -4.74 12.55 -4.89
CA ALA A 302 -4.08 12.28 -3.61
C ALA A 302 -2.65 11.76 -3.81
N SER A 303 -2.41 10.88 -4.80
CA SER A 303 -1.07 10.39 -5.16
C SER A 303 -0.13 11.53 -5.60
N ILE A 304 -0.61 12.42 -6.47
CA ILE A 304 0.16 13.60 -6.94
C ILE A 304 0.47 14.55 -5.78
N LEU A 305 -0.51 14.84 -4.93
CA LEU A 305 -0.33 15.67 -3.74
C LEU A 305 0.65 15.03 -2.75
N GLY A 306 0.64 13.70 -2.62
CA GLY A 306 1.61 12.95 -1.85
C GLY A 306 3.03 13.17 -2.38
N ALA A 307 3.24 12.98 -3.68
CA ALA A 307 4.53 13.22 -4.32
C ALA A 307 5.02 14.67 -4.13
N LEU A 308 4.13 15.64 -4.22
CA LEU A 308 4.46 17.06 -4.00
C LEU A 308 4.87 17.31 -2.55
N LYS A 309 4.10 16.80 -1.58
CA LYS A 309 4.43 16.90 -0.16
C LYS A 309 5.77 16.24 0.14
N GLN A 310 6.10 15.10 -0.50
CA GLN A 310 7.42 14.48 -0.32
C GLN A 310 8.55 15.45 -0.63
N SER A 311 8.43 16.10 -1.79
CA SER A 311 9.45 16.97 -2.32
C SER A 311 9.64 18.21 -1.44
N GLN A 312 8.55 18.70 -0.85
CA GLN A 312 8.59 19.77 0.13
C GLN A 312 9.27 19.33 1.43
N THR A 313 8.94 18.15 1.95
CA THR A 313 9.52 17.62 3.19
C THR A 313 11.01 17.28 3.06
N SER A 314 11.42 16.71 1.92
CA SER A 314 12.84 16.39 1.67
C SER A 314 13.67 17.61 1.31
N GLY A 315 13.04 18.72 0.93
CA GLY A 315 13.71 19.90 0.38
C GLY A 315 14.32 19.66 -1.00
N ASN A 316 14.10 18.48 -1.62
CA ASN A 316 14.63 18.15 -2.94
C ASN A 316 13.53 18.28 -4.00
N PRO A 317 13.59 19.28 -4.90
CA PRO A 317 12.59 19.47 -5.95
C PRO A 317 12.52 18.30 -6.95
N ALA A 318 13.59 17.51 -7.10
CA ALA A 318 13.58 16.34 -7.99
C ALA A 318 12.67 15.21 -7.48
N ASP A 319 12.38 15.17 -6.18
CA ASP A 319 11.56 14.12 -5.57
C ASP A 319 10.09 14.19 -6.03
N PHE A 320 9.60 15.35 -6.48
CA PHE A 320 8.25 15.45 -7.04
C PHE A 320 8.14 14.64 -8.32
N SER A 321 9.05 14.90 -9.28
CA SER A 321 9.10 14.18 -10.55
C SER A 321 9.38 12.70 -10.34
N LEU A 322 10.23 12.34 -9.36
CA LEU A 322 10.46 10.95 -8.99
C LEU A 322 9.18 10.28 -8.43
N GLY A 323 8.43 10.98 -7.58
CA GLY A 323 7.15 10.49 -7.05
C GLY A 323 6.11 10.26 -8.14
N LEU A 324 6.01 11.16 -9.12
CA LEU A 324 5.16 10.98 -10.30
C LEU A 324 5.57 9.76 -11.13
N LEU A 325 6.88 9.56 -11.36
CA LEU A 325 7.36 8.40 -12.11
C LEU A 325 7.07 7.08 -11.38
N ASN A 326 7.27 7.05 -10.06
CA ASN A 326 6.92 5.88 -9.25
C ASN A 326 5.42 5.57 -9.30
N ALA A 327 4.57 6.59 -9.22
CA ALA A 327 3.12 6.43 -9.39
C ALA A 327 2.77 5.89 -10.77
N TYR A 328 3.41 6.40 -11.84
CA TYR A 328 3.19 5.95 -13.21
C TYR A 328 3.57 4.47 -13.37
N SER A 329 4.76 4.09 -12.86
CA SER A 329 5.27 2.73 -12.95
C SER A 329 4.49 1.73 -12.10
N ALA A 330 3.82 2.19 -11.04
CA ALA A 330 2.95 1.35 -10.22
C ALA A 330 1.59 1.06 -10.86
N MET A 331 1.16 1.90 -11.82
CA MET A 331 -0.12 1.72 -12.50
C MET A 331 -0.10 0.62 -13.56
N SER A 332 -1.22 -0.10 -13.70
CA SER A 332 -1.49 -0.97 -14.84
C SER A 332 -1.70 -0.16 -16.14
N ALA A 333 -1.65 -0.82 -17.30
CA ALA A 333 -1.92 -0.17 -18.59
C ALA A 333 -3.34 0.41 -18.64
N GLU A 334 -4.30 -0.28 -18.03
CA GLU A 334 -5.70 0.14 -17.98
C GLU A 334 -5.90 1.31 -17.00
N GLU A 335 -5.23 1.28 -15.85
CA GLU A 335 -5.24 2.41 -14.90
C GLU A 335 -4.68 3.68 -15.55
N ARG A 336 -3.57 3.57 -16.28
CA ARG A 336 -3.01 4.69 -17.03
C ARG A 336 -3.97 5.22 -18.08
N THR A 337 -4.69 4.34 -18.76
CA THR A 337 -5.69 4.72 -19.76
C THR A 337 -6.88 5.43 -19.10
N ALA A 338 -7.41 4.89 -17.99
CA ALA A 338 -8.55 5.46 -17.26
C ALA A 338 -8.25 6.84 -16.63
N THR A 339 -7.00 7.05 -16.22
CA THR A 339 -6.51 8.30 -15.61
C THR A 339 -5.84 9.25 -16.60
N ASN A 340 -5.71 8.87 -17.88
CA ASN A 340 -5.01 9.62 -18.93
C ASN A 340 -3.51 9.89 -18.63
N TRP A 341 -2.82 8.95 -17.97
CA TRP A 341 -1.38 8.99 -17.75
C TRP A 341 -0.65 8.45 -18.99
N THR A 342 -0.32 9.35 -19.91
CA THR A 342 0.27 8.98 -21.20
C THR A 342 1.79 8.72 -21.10
N PRO A 343 2.38 7.98 -22.05
CA PRO A 343 3.84 7.88 -22.16
C PRO A 343 4.53 9.25 -22.27
N ALA A 344 3.91 10.22 -22.96
CA ALA A 344 4.44 11.58 -23.04
C ALA A 344 4.49 12.27 -21.66
N PHE A 345 3.47 12.09 -20.81
CA PHE A 345 3.50 12.58 -19.44
C PHE A 345 4.67 12.00 -18.64
N ARG A 346 4.89 10.68 -18.75
CA ARG A 346 6.07 10.01 -18.15
C ARG A 346 7.38 10.62 -18.66
N ASP A 347 7.51 10.79 -19.97
CA ASP A 347 8.75 11.27 -20.58
C ASP A 347 9.06 12.72 -20.16
N HIS A 348 8.05 13.57 -20.04
CA HIS A 348 8.20 14.91 -19.47
C HIS A 348 8.61 14.87 -17.99
N ALA A 349 8.05 13.96 -17.19
CA ALA A 349 8.48 13.79 -15.79
C ALA A 349 9.94 13.31 -15.69
N VAL A 350 10.39 12.41 -16.58
CA VAL A 350 11.81 11.99 -16.67
C VAL A 350 12.70 13.18 -17.02
N GLN A 351 12.31 13.98 -18.02
CA GLN A 351 13.08 15.15 -18.43
C GLN A 351 13.18 16.18 -17.30
N SER A 352 12.06 16.47 -16.62
CA SER A 352 12.03 17.35 -15.45
C SER A 352 12.96 16.85 -14.35
N TYR A 353 12.87 15.56 -14.00
CA TYR A 353 13.75 14.94 -13.01
C TYR A 353 15.22 15.15 -13.36
N LYS A 354 15.64 14.80 -14.58
CA LYS A 354 17.03 14.92 -15.03
C LYS A 354 17.53 16.37 -14.97
N SER A 355 16.75 17.31 -15.51
CA SER A 355 17.09 18.74 -15.49
C SER A 355 17.26 19.27 -14.06
N THR A 356 16.32 18.95 -13.16
CA THR A 356 16.41 19.37 -11.76
C THR A 356 17.62 18.77 -11.06
N THR A 357 17.91 17.48 -11.26
CA THR A 357 19.09 16.84 -10.67
C THR A 357 20.40 17.43 -11.17
N THR A 358 20.51 17.77 -12.46
CA THR A 358 21.70 18.42 -13.03
C THR A 358 21.90 19.83 -12.46
N LEU A 359 20.83 20.62 -12.29
CA LEU A 359 20.94 21.94 -11.67
C LEU A 359 21.41 21.84 -10.21
N LEU A 360 20.86 20.89 -9.46
CA LEU A 360 21.26 20.67 -8.06
C LEU A 360 22.71 20.19 -7.94
N SER A 361 23.22 19.39 -8.87
CA SER A 361 24.63 18.97 -8.84
C SER A 361 25.57 20.15 -9.11
N LEU A 362 25.24 21.02 -10.08
CA LEU A 362 26.00 22.24 -10.36
C LEU A 362 26.07 23.16 -9.14
N LEU A 363 24.94 23.37 -8.45
CA LEU A 363 24.87 24.21 -7.24
C LEU A 363 25.61 23.64 -6.03
N LYS A 364 25.82 22.32 -5.96
CA LYS A 364 26.61 21.68 -4.90
C LYS A 364 28.11 21.67 -5.19
N SER A 365 28.49 21.86 -6.45
CA SER A 365 29.89 21.90 -6.89
C SER A 365 30.53 23.30 -6.83
N SER A 366 29.72 24.33 -6.52
CA SER A 366 30.12 25.74 -6.33
C SER A 366 30.18 26.10 -4.85
#